data_AF-A0A842TYT6-F1
#
_entry.id   AF-A0A842TYT6-F1
#
_cell.length_a   1.000
_cell.length_b   1.000
_cell.length_c   1.000
_cell.angle_alpha   90.00
_cell.angle_beta   90.00
_cell.angle_gamma   90.00
#
_symmetry.space_group_name_H-M   'P 1'
#
loop_
_entity.id
_entity.type
_entity.pdbx_description
1 polymer ?
#
loop_
_entity_poly.entity_id
_entity_poly.type
_entity_poly.pdbx_seq_one_letter_code
_entity_poly.pdbx_strand_id
1 'polypeptide(L)' 'MKRKFDAKLRKVGNSYVVTIPKDTIDRFKLDEGDFIALSFDSEEVKKKEEKDDKE' A
#
# COMPACT_ATOMS: atom_id res chain seq x y z
N MET A 1 2.56 -10.41 -13.48
CA MET A 1 3.14 -9.87 -12.24
C MET A 1 2.20 -10.19 -11.08
N LYS A 2 2.65 -11.03 -10.13
CA LYS A 2 1.84 -11.49 -8.99
C LYS A 2 2.07 -10.51 -7.84
N ARG A 3 1.03 -9.82 -7.36
CA ARG A 3 1.16 -8.91 -6.20
C ARG A 3 1.64 -9.71 -4.99
N LYS A 4 2.66 -9.20 -4.27
CA LYS A 4 3.20 -9.87 -3.08
C LYS A 4 2.28 -9.74 -1.86
N PHE A 5 1.54 -8.64 -1.78
CA PHE A 5 0.47 -8.42 -0.80
C PHE A 5 -0.50 -7.37 -1.34
N ASP A 6 -1.77 -7.44 -0.92
CA ASP A 6 -2.73 -6.37 -1.15
C ASP A 6 -2.81 -5.53 0.13
N ALA A 7 -2.45 -4.26 0.02
CA ALA A 7 -2.62 -3.29 1.09
C ALA A 7 -3.73 -2.30 0.72
N LYS A 8 -4.67 -2.10 1.64
CA LYS A 8 -5.72 -1.09 1.50
C LYS A 8 -5.27 0.20 2.17
N LEU A 9 -5.37 1.31 1.44
CA LEU A 9 -5.25 2.64 2.03
C LEU A 9 -6.43 2.85 2.99
N ARG A 10 -6.15 3.31 4.20
CA ARG A 10 -7.16 3.61 5.22
C ARG A 10 -6.99 5.05 5.70
N LYS A 11 -8.09 5.70 6.07
CA LYS A 11 -8.07 7.03 6.69
C LYS A 11 -8.13 6.89 8.21
N VAL A 12 -7.17 7.49 8.92
CA VAL A 12 -7.14 7.53 10.39
C VAL A 12 -6.93 8.99 10.79
N GLY A 13 -7.95 9.61 11.38
CA GLY A 13 -7.98 11.05 11.61
C GLY A 13 -7.85 11.84 10.31
N ASN A 14 -6.81 12.67 10.21
CA ASN A 14 -6.54 13.49 9.02
C ASN A 14 -5.47 12.89 8.09
N SER A 15 -5.04 11.65 8.33
CA SER A 15 -3.94 11.02 7.60
C SER A 15 -4.39 9.75 6.88
N TYR A 16 -3.73 9.46 5.76
CA TYR A 16 -3.83 8.17 5.09
C TYR A 16 -2.74 7.24 5.58
N VAL A 17 -3.11 6.00 5.88
CA VAL A 17 -2.21 4.96 6.38
C VAL A 17 -2.32 3.71 5.54
N VAL A 18 -1.22 2.97 5.44
CA VAL A 18 -1.14 1.66 4.81
C VAL A 18 -0.55 0.67 5.80
N THR A 19 -1.02 -0.57 5.77
CA THR A 19 -0.43 -1.63 6.61
C THR A 19 0.68 -2.32 5.84
N ILE A 20 1.85 -2.34 6.45
CA ILE A 20 2.99 -3.11 5.97
C ILE A 20 2.96 -4.47 6.67
N PRO A 21 2.98 -5.59 5.93
CA PRO A 21 3.08 -6.92 6.51
C PRO A 21 4.29 -7.08 7.43
N LYS A 22 4.11 -7.79 8.55
CA LYS A 22 5.17 -7.97 9.58
C LYS A 22 6.44 -8.60 9.00
N ASP A 23 6.29 -9.58 8.10
CA ASP A 23 7.43 -10.20 7.42
C ASP A 23 8.27 -9.20 6.62
N THR A 24 7.65 -8.15 6.08
CA THR A 24 8.37 -7.07 5.40
C THR A 24 9.16 -6.24 6.39
N ILE A 25 8.56 -5.86 7.53
CA ILE A 25 9.25 -5.15 8.62
C ILE A 25 10.48 -5.93 9.08
N ASP A 26 10.30 -7.22 9.38
CA ASP A 26 11.37 -8.10 9.87
C ASP A 26 12.51 -8.26 8.84
N ARG A 27 12.16 -8.42 7.56
CA ARG A 27 13.14 -8.58 6.48
C ARG A 27 14.00 -7.36 6.23
N PHE A 28 13.42 -6.17 6.35
CA PHE A 28 14.12 -4.91 6.14
C PHE A 28 14.67 -4.33 7.45
N LYS A 29 14.46 -5.00 8.59
CA LYS A 29 14.87 -4.56 9.94
C LYS A 29 14.45 -3.12 10.21
N LEU A 30 13.18 -2.84 9.92
CA LEU A 30 12.59 -1.52 10.12
C LEU A 30 12.05 -1.41 11.54
N ASP A 31 12.25 -0.25 12.15
CA ASP A 31 11.74 0.10 13.47
C ASP A 31 10.86 1.35 13.43
N GLU A 32 10.13 1.61 14.51
CA GLU A 32 9.32 2.83 14.62
C GLU A 32 10.21 4.09 14.57
N GLY A 33 9.82 5.05 13.74
CA GLY A 33 10.58 6.29 13.52
C GLY A 33 11.50 6.25 12.30
N ASP A 34 11.66 5.09 11.65
CA ASP A 34 12.42 4.97 10.42
C ASP A 34 11.74 5.69 9.25
N PHE A 35 12.57 6.34 8.42
CA PHE A 35 12.12 6.99 7.21
C PHE A 35 12.18 6.02 6.02
N ILE A 36 11.09 5.93 5.29
CA ILE A 36 10.98 5.08 4.09
C ILE A 36 10.82 5.97 2.87
N ALA A 37 11.70 5.82 1.89
CA ALA A 37 11.55 6.45 0.58
C ALA A 37 10.59 5.64 -0.28
N LEU A 38 9.56 6.28 -0.82
CA LEU A 38 8.62 5.67 -1.77
C LEU A 38 8.93 6.19 -3.17
N SER A 39 9.30 5.30 -4.07
CA SER A 39 9.30 5.57 -5.52
C SER A 39 8.02 4.99 -6.11
N PHE A 40 7.27 5.81 -6.85
CA PHE A 40 6.01 5.41 -7.45
C PHE A 40 6.12 5.51 -8.96
N ASP A 41 5.81 4.41 -9.65
CA ASP A 41 5.59 4.39 -11.09
C ASP A 41 4.09 4.29 -11.37
N SER A 42 3.53 5.33 -11.98
CA SER A 42 2.11 5.41 -12.33
C SER A 42 1.66 4.37 -13.35
N GLU A 43 2.58 3.81 -14.15
CA GLU A 43 2.25 2.84 -15.18
C GLU A 43 2.00 1.43 -14.60
N GLU A 44 2.60 1.11 -13.45
CA GLU A 44 2.43 -0.19 -12.79
C GLU A 44 1.20 -0.26 -11.87
N VAL A 45 0.67 0.90 -11.47
CA VAL A 45 -0.51 0.97 -10.58
C VAL A 45 -1.77 0.86 -11.41
N LYS A 46 -2.18 -0.39 -11.68
CA LYS A 46 -3.48 -0.67 -12.26
C LYS A 46 -4.58 -0.11 -11.36
N LYS A 47 -5.20 0.99 -11.80
CA LYS A 47 -6.48 1.45 -11.26
C LYS A 47 -7.44 0.26 -11.32
N LYS A 48 -8.06 -0.06 -10.19
CA LYS A 48 -9.24 -0.91 -10.19
C LYS A 48 -10.32 -0.06 -10.87
N GLU A 49 -10.67 -0.38 -12.10
CA GLU A 49 -11.85 0.22 -12.71
C GLU A 49 -13.03 -0.14 -11.82
N GLU A 50 -13.65 0.88 -11.22
CA GLU A 50 -14.95 0.76 -10.58
C GLU A 50 -15.94 0.42 -11.70
N LYS A 51 -16.29 -0.87 -11.83
CA LYS A 51 -17.50 -1.23 -12.56
C LYS A 51 -18.67 -0.77 -11.70
N ASP A 52 -19.22 0.38 -12.05
CA ASP A 52 -20.59 0.75 -11.69
C ASP A 52 -21.53 -0.27 -12.34
N ASP A 53 -21.81 -1.37 -11.63
CA ASP A 53 -22.94 -2.23 -11.92
C ASP A 53 -24.21 -1.46 -11.53
N LYS A 54 -24.73 -0.66 -12.47
CA LYS A 54 -26.13 -0.22 -12.44
C LYS A 54 -26.94 -1.17 -13.32
N GLU A 55 -27.59 -2.15 -12.68
CA GLU A 55 -28.81 -2.80 -13.21
C GLU A 55 -29.99 -1.81 -13.22
#